data_AF-A0A1F8TJR5-F1
#
_entry.id   AF-A0A1F8TJR5-F1
#
_cell.length_a   1.000
_cell.length_b   1.000
_cell.length_c   1.000
_cell.angle_alpha   90.00
_cell.angle_beta   90.00
_cell.angle_gamma   90.00
#
_symmetry.space_group_name_H-M   'P 1'
#
loop_
_entity.id
_entity.type
_entity.pdbx_description
1 polymer ?
#
loop_
_entity_poly.entity_id
_entity_poly.type
_entity_poly.pdbx_seq_one_letter_code
_entity_poly.pdbx_strand_id
1 'polypeptide(L)'
;MTYTIPGLVNIPPDGAAHKVTIAHFQLPPQLDYVSAPRLMEAVYRRAKIKNDSPYTLLGGEASLFIGDEFIGTSPLEMTAPQGEVELSLGVEDRIKVERELKRRDTDKRLIGGRRHLVYGYEIRVENLLLVKADLKLHDQIPVARHEEIKVKLEACEPKPSEQTELNLLKWELSLEPKEKRTVRFDFSVDSPQGMEVVGLP
;
A
#
# COMPACT_ATOMS: atom_id res chain seq x y z
N MET A 1 -24.10 0.81 -22.31
CA MET A 1 -24.41 -0.21 -21.29
C MET A 1 -25.77 0.12 -20.72
N THR A 2 -26.63 -0.87 -20.54
CA THR A 2 -27.99 -0.70 -20.02
C THR A 2 -28.11 -1.48 -18.73
N TYR A 3 -28.59 -0.84 -17.66
CA TYR A 3 -28.83 -1.46 -16.36
C TYR A 3 -30.34 -1.53 -16.12
N THR A 4 -30.85 -2.72 -15.83
CA THR A 4 -32.28 -2.94 -15.58
C THR A 4 -32.54 -2.94 -14.08
N ILE A 5 -33.45 -2.09 -13.61
CA ILE A 5 -33.91 -2.11 -12.23
C ILE A 5 -34.98 -3.21 -12.12
N PRO A 6 -34.82 -4.22 -11.24
CA PRO A 6 -35.68 -5.40 -11.22
C PRO A 6 -37.11 -5.14 -10.70
N GLY A 7 -37.41 -3.94 -10.19
CA GLY A 7 -38.70 -3.59 -9.62
C GLY A 7 -39.22 -2.23 -10.06
N LEU A 8 -40.51 -1.99 -9.81
CA LEU A 8 -41.13 -0.68 -10.00
C LEU A 8 -40.63 0.28 -8.93
N VAL A 9 -40.31 1.51 -9.33
CA VAL A 9 -39.82 2.56 -8.44
C VAL A 9 -40.65 3.82 -8.65
N ASN A 10 -41.22 4.34 -7.57
CA ASN A 10 -41.95 5.60 -7.58
C ASN A 10 -40.98 6.74 -7.22
N ILE A 11 -40.89 7.75 -8.08
CA ILE A 11 -40.10 8.96 -7.85
C ILE A 11 -41.07 10.11 -7.57
N PRO A 12 -41.13 10.64 -6.33
CA PRO A 12 -41.96 11.79 -6.01
C PRO A 12 -41.58 13.02 -6.85
N PRO A 13 -42.56 13.87 -7.27
CA PRO A 13 -42.28 15.12 -7.98
C PRO A 13 -41.89 16.24 -6.99
N ASP A 14 -40.93 15.95 -6.12
CA ASP A 14 -40.50 16.86 -5.04
C ASP A 14 -39.27 17.72 -5.43
N GLY A 15 -38.70 17.49 -6.61
CA GLY A 15 -37.52 18.18 -7.10
C GLY A 15 -36.21 17.74 -6.43
N ALA A 16 -36.23 16.69 -5.60
CA ALA A 16 -35.05 16.16 -4.93
C ALA A 16 -34.37 15.03 -5.74
N ALA A 17 -33.10 14.77 -5.44
CA ALA A 17 -32.39 13.62 -5.99
C ALA A 17 -32.79 12.33 -5.25
N HIS A 18 -33.20 11.31 -6.00
CA HIS A 18 -33.59 10.00 -5.46
C HIS A 18 -32.58 8.93 -5.87
N LYS A 19 -32.14 8.11 -4.90
CA LYS A 19 -31.27 6.96 -5.17
C LYS A 19 -32.11 5.70 -5.34
N VAL A 20 -31.76 4.89 -6.34
CA VAL A 20 -32.44 3.62 -6.63
C VAL A 20 -31.41 2.51 -6.72
N THR A 21 -31.66 1.43 -5.97
CA THR A 21 -30.80 0.25 -6.03
C THR A 21 -30.97 -0.47 -7.36
N ILE A 22 -29.89 -0.55 -8.13
CA ILE A 22 -29.87 -1.27 -9.42
C ILE A 22 -29.71 -2.78 -9.19
N ALA A 23 -28.76 -3.16 -8.33
CA ALA A 23 -28.43 -4.55 -8.06
C ALA A 23 -27.90 -4.72 -6.62
N HIS A 24 -28.05 -5.92 -6.10
CA HIS A 24 -27.44 -6.37 -4.85
C HIS A 24 -26.86 -7.77 -5.09
N PHE A 25 -25.60 -7.96 -4.74
CA PHE A 25 -24.90 -9.23 -4.91
C PHE A 25 -23.94 -9.46 -3.75
N GLN A 26 -23.68 -10.73 -3.46
CA GLN A 26 -22.69 -11.13 -2.47
C GLN A 26 -21.40 -11.49 -3.21
N LEU A 27 -20.31 -10.81 -2.90
CA LEU A 27 -18.99 -11.11 -3.43
C LEU A 27 -18.06 -11.38 -2.24
N PRO A 28 -17.55 -12.62 -2.08
CA PRO A 28 -16.69 -12.95 -0.96
C PRO A 28 -15.34 -12.24 -1.10
N PRO A 29 -14.93 -11.39 -0.13
CA PRO A 29 -13.65 -10.71 -0.18
C PRO A 29 -12.51 -11.62 0.29
N GLN A 30 -11.32 -11.43 -0.28
CA GLN A 30 -10.06 -11.82 0.33
C GLN A 30 -9.52 -10.63 1.11
N LEU A 31 -9.21 -10.84 2.39
CA LEU A 31 -8.67 -9.79 3.25
C LEU A 31 -7.16 -9.92 3.36
N ASP A 32 -6.44 -8.83 3.12
CA ASP A 32 -5.02 -8.69 3.44
C ASP A 32 -4.76 -7.35 4.14
N TYR A 33 -3.52 -7.14 4.57
CA TYR A 33 -3.07 -5.89 5.16
C TYR A 33 -2.00 -5.25 4.26
N VAL A 34 -1.95 -3.93 4.22
CA VAL A 34 -0.95 -3.19 3.44
C VAL A 34 -0.34 -2.10 4.30
N SER A 35 0.98 -1.93 4.21
CA SER A 35 1.68 -0.82 4.88
C SER A 35 2.79 -0.25 4.01
N ALA A 36 2.95 1.08 4.07
CA ALA A 36 4.02 1.82 3.42
C ALA A 36 4.62 2.82 4.42
N PRO A 37 5.41 2.37 5.42
CA PRO A 37 5.77 3.17 6.59
C PRO A 37 6.65 4.38 6.29
N ARG A 38 7.30 4.44 5.12
CA ARG A 38 7.96 5.66 4.64
C ARG A 38 6.97 6.82 4.43
N LEU A 39 5.74 6.53 3.98
CA LEU A 39 4.70 7.54 3.80
C LEU A 39 3.99 7.82 5.11
N MET A 40 3.63 6.77 5.83
CA MET A 40 2.95 6.83 7.11
C MET A 40 3.06 5.49 7.83
N GLU A 41 3.46 5.52 9.10
CA GLU A 41 3.58 4.35 9.98
C GLU A 41 2.20 3.82 10.41
N ALA A 42 1.43 3.36 9.42
CA ALA A 42 0.11 2.79 9.59
C ALA A 42 -0.04 1.52 8.75
N VAL A 43 -0.93 0.65 9.19
CA VAL A 43 -1.35 -0.56 8.47
C VAL A 43 -2.80 -0.40 8.08
N TYR A 44 -3.13 -0.69 6.83
CA TYR A 44 -4.48 -0.62 6.29
C TYR A 44 -5.01 -2.02 6.03
N ARG A 45 -6.25 -2.28 6.45
CA ARG A 45 -6.95 -3.49 6.05
C ARG A 45 -7.51 -3.29 4.65
N ARG A 46 -7.26 -4.24 3.75
CA ARG A 46 -7.75 -4.19 2.37
C ARG A 46 -8.62 -5.41 2.07
N ALA A 47 -9.71 -5.15 1.36
CA ALA A 47 -10.53 -6.20 0.74
C ALA A 47 -10.23 -6.25 -0.75
N LYS A 48 -9.88 -7.44 -1.22
CA LYS A 48 -9.80 -7.79 -2.64
C LYS A 48 -11.02 -8.58 -3.03
N ILE A 49 -11.75 -8.08 -4.01
CA ILE A 49 -13.02 -8.63 -4.42
C ILE A 49 -12.95 -8.87 -5.91
N LYS A 50 -13.25 -10.09 -6.35
CA LYS A 50 -13.46 -10.36 -7.75
C LYS A 50 -14.89 -9.98 -8.12
N ASN A 51 -15.06 -9.20 -9.18
CA ASN A 51 -16.39 -8.89 -9.71
C ASN A 51 -16.97 -10.10 -10.45
N ASP A 52 -17.47 -11.08 -9.69
CA ASP A 52 -18.17 -12.25 -10.23
C ASP A 52 -19.65 -11.98 -10.56
N SER A 53 -20.07 -10.71 -10.51
CA SER A 53 -21.40 -10.30 -10.96
C SER A 53 -21.46 -10.23 -12.50
N PRO A 54 -22.67 -10.30 -13.10
CA PRO A 54 -22.84 -10.10 -14.54
C PRO A 54 -22.71 -8.63 -14.97
N TYR A 55 -22.46 -7.71 -14.03
CA TYR A 55 -22.47 -6.27 -14.26
C TYR A 55 -21.06 -5.69 -14.24
N THR A 56 -20.86 -4.64 -15.04
CA THR A 56 -19.74 -3.74 -14.82
C THR A 56 -20.05 -2.85 -13.62
N LEU A 57 -19.15 -2.84 -12.65
CA LEU A 57 -19.19 -1.88 -11.55
C LEU A 57 -18.76 -0.54 -12.12
N LEU A 58 -19.62 0.46 -12.00
CA LEU A 58 -19.30 1.81 -12.47
C LEU A 58 -18.35 2.48 -11.49
N GLY A 59 -17.42 3.27 -12.04
CA GLY A 59 -16.54 4.08 -11.22
C GLY A 59 -17.32 5.14 -10.44
N GLY A 60 -16.92 5.40 -9.21
CA GLY A 60 -17.59 6.33 -8.32
C GLY A 60 -17.11 6.21 -6.88
N GLU A 61 -17.95 6.63 -5.94
CA GLU A 61 -17.68 6.50 -4.51
C GLU A 61 -18.45 5.31 -3.94
N ALA A 62 -17.75 4.40 -3.28
CA ALA A 62 -18.34 3.30 -2.52
C ALA A 62 -18.42 3.68 -1.04
N SER A 63 -19.63 3.59 -0.46
CA SER A 63 -19.83 3.67 0.99
C SER A 63 -19.55 2.32 1.63
N LEU A 64 -18.74 2.30 2.69
CA LEU A 64 -18.29 1.09 3.36
C LEU A 64 -18.99 0.94 4.71
N PHE A 65 -19.42 -0.27 5.02
CA PHE A 65 -20.12 -0.60 6.25
C PHE A 65 -19.55 -1.87 6.91
N ILE A 66 -19.55 -1.92 8.24
CA ILE A 66 -19.33 -3.13 9.04
C ILE A 66 -20.61 -3.42 9.82
N GLY A 67 -21.33 -4.48 9.44
CA GLY A 67 -22.71 -4.65 9.88
C GLY A 67 -23.55 -3.46 9.40
N ASP A 68 -24.18 -2.75 10.34
CA ASP A 68 -24.98 -1.55 10.05
C ASP A 68 -24.19 -0.24 10.24
N GLU A 69 -22.92 -0.31 10.66
CA GLU A 69 -22.10 0.86 10.97
C GLU A 69 -21.36 1.37 9.73
N PHE A 70 -21.54 2.66 9.40
CA PHE A 70 -20.79 3.33 8.34
C PHE A 70 -19.36 3.64 8.79
N ILE A 71 -18.37 3.13 8.04
CA ILE A 71 -16.94 3.26 8.38
C ILE A 71 -16.17 4.20 7.44
N GLY A 72 -16.80 4.70 6.39
CA GLY A 72 -16.20 5.67 5.47
C GLY A 72 -16.54 5.43 4.01
N THR A 73 -15.84 6.14 3.13
CA THR A 73 -15.95 5.98 1.68
C THR A 73 -14.62 5.60 1.06
N SER A 74 -14.67 4.90 -0.08
CA SER A 74 -13.51 4.55 -0.89
C SER A 74 -13.83 4.82 -2.36
N PRO A 75 -12.88 5.30 -3.16
CA PRO A 75 -13.05 5.31 -4.61
C PRO A 75 -13.26 3.87 -5.09
N LEU A 76 -14.22 3.70 -5.99
CA LEU A 76 -14.46 2.48 -6.74
C LEU A 76 -14.08 2.78 -8.19
N GLU A 77 -13.20 1.97 -8.77
CA GLU A 77 -12.87 2.06 -10.18
C GLU A 77 -13.93 1.38 -11.04
N MET A 78 -13.97 1.73 -12.33
CA MET A 78 -14.83 1.02 -13.26
C MET A 78 -14.30 -0.39 -13.50
N THR A 79 -14.96 -1.40 -12.93
CA THR A 79 -14.50 -2.78 -12.96
C THR A 79 -15.45 -3.65 -13.79
N ALA A 80 -14.96 -4.18 -14.92
CA ALA A 80 -15.71 -5.13 -15.73
C ALA A 80 -15.98 -6.45 -14.98
N PRO A 81 -16.94 -7.28 -15.43
CA PRO A 81 -17.06 -8.65 -14.94
C PRO A 81 -15.71 -9.37 -14.99
N GLN A 82 -15.44 -10.16 -13.96
CA GLN A 82 -14.17 -10.87 -13.71
C GLN A 82 -12.96 -9.97 -13.37
N GLY A 83 -13.12 -8.65 -13.39
CA GLY A 83 -12.11 -7.73 -12.89
C GLY A 83 -11.96 -7.77 -11.36
N GLU A 84 -10.87 -7.20 -10.86
CA GLU A 84 -10.58 -7.09 -9.44
C GLU A 84 -10.96 -5.70 -8.91
N VAL A 85 -11.46 -5.67 -7.68
CA VAL A 85 -11.74 -4.47 -6.92
C VAL A 85 -10.90 -4.52 -5.65
N GLU A 86 -10.14 -3.47 -5.39
CA GLU A 86 -9.45 -3.29 -4.11
C GLU A 86 -10.12 -2.16 -3.32
N LEU A 87 -10.53 -2.44 -2.08
CA LEU A 87 -11.13 -1.46 -1.18
C LEU A 87 -10.31 -1.36 0.10
N SER A 88 -9.95 -0.14 0.49
CA SER A 88 -9.35 0.12 1.80
C SER A 88 -10.45 0.21 2.85
N LEU A 89 -10.37 -0.64 3.88
CA LEU A 89 -11.36 -0.73 4.97
C LEU A 89 -10.93 0.03 6.22
N GLY A 90 -10.03 1.00 6.07
CA GLY A 90 -9.48 1.80 7.15
C GLY A 90 -8.20 1.23 7.77
N VAL A 91 -7.70 1.95 8.78
CA VAL A 91 -6.49 1.60 9.53
C VAL A 91 -6.78 0.43 10.48
N GLU A 92 -5.83 -0.50 10.60
CA GLU A 92 -5.84 -1.59 11.57
C GLU A 92 -4.73 -1.34 12.61
N ASP A 93 -5.09 -0.64 13.69
CA ASP A 93 -4.14 -0.23 14.73
C ASP A 93 -3.57 -1.41 15.55
N ARG A 94 -4.16 -2.61 15.43
CA ARG A 94 -3.67 -3.81 16.11
C ARG A 94 -2.48 -4.45 15.40
N ILE A 95 -2.14 -4.03 14.18
CA ILE A 95 -0.86 -4.38 13.57
C ILE A 95 0.02 -3.14 13.67
N LYS A 96 1.04 -3.20 14.52
CA LYS A 96 1.96 -2.08 14.71
C LYS A 96 3.07 -2.14 13.67
N VAL A 97 3.41 -0.98 13.11
CA VAL A 97 4.53 -0.82 12.18
C VAL A 97 5.32 0.43 12.58
N GLU A 98 6.64 0.31 12.63
CA GLU A 98 7.55 1.42 12.95
C GLU A 98 8.74 1.36 11.98
N ARG A 99 9.20 2.51 11.47
CA ARG A 99 10.31 2.61 10.53
C ARG A 99 11.35 3.61 11.03
N GLU A 100 12.49 3.08 11.45
CA GLU A 100 13.56 3.88 12.02
C GLU A 100 14.80 3.93 11.11
N LEU A 101 15.41 5.11 10.99
CA LEU A 101 16.75 5.25 10.41
C LEU A 101 17.79 4.77 11.43
N LYS A 102 18.42 3.63 11.16
CA LYS A 102 19.43 3.02 12.05
C LYS A 102 20.86 3.36 11.69
N ARG A 103 21.13 3.67 10.43
CA ARG A 103 22.47 3.99 9.95
C ARG A 103 22.43 5.21 9.03
N ARG A 104 23.34 6.14 9.27
CA ARG A 104 23.62 7.28 8.41
C ARG A 104 25.13 7.50 8.38
N ASP A 105 25.79 6.91 7.40
CA ASP A 105 27.22 7.10 7.16
C ASP A 105 27.37 8.16 6.07
N THR A 106 27.53 9.40 6.52
CA THR A 106 27.74 10.58 5.66
C THR A 106 29.19 11.03 5.61
N ASP A 107 30.08 10.33 6.33
CA ASP A 107 31.49 10.66 6.27
C ASP A 107 31.97 10.41 4.84
N LYS A 108 32.49 11.47 4.23
CA LYS A 108 32.89 11.52 2.82
C LYS A 108 34.07 10.58 2.62
N ARG A 109 33.82 9.27 2.50
CA ARG A 109 34.79 8.31 1.99
C ARG A 109 35.06 8.70 0.54
N LEU A 110 36.09 9.52 0.38
CA LEU A 110 36.57 10.02 -0.90
C LEU A 110 37.35 8.88 -1.56
N ILE A 111 36.63 8.07 -2.32
CA ILE A 111 37.24 7.06 -3.18
C ILE A 111 37.21 7.65 -4.59
N GLY A 112 38.37 8.10 -5.08
CA GLY A 112 38.52 8.59 -6.46
C GLY A 112 37.66 9.81 -6.82
N GLY A 113 37.49 10.78 -5.91
CA GLY A 113 36.74 12.02 -6.18
C GLY A 113 35.21 11.87 -6.15
N ARG A 114 34.70 10.71 -5.72
CA ARG A 114 33.27 10.45 -5.54
C ARG A 114 32.90 10.47 -4.06
N ARG A 115 31.69 10.92 -3.77
CA ARG A 115 31.05 10.87 -2.46
C ARG A 115 30.18 9.62 -2.40
N HIS A 116 30.46 8.76 -1.43
CA HIS A 116 29.69 7.56 -1.10
C HIS A 116 28.93 7.81 0.20
N LEU A 117 27.61 7.67 0.18
CA LEU A 117 26.73 7.81 1.35
C LEU A 117 26.01 6.49 1.59
N VAL A 118 25.85 6.08 2.85
CA VAL A 118 25.12 4.86 3.21
C VAL A 118 24.01 5.16 4.21
N TYR A 119 22.81 4.65 3.93
CA TYR A 119 21.64 4.75 4.79
C TYR A 119 21.10 3.37 5.10
N GLY A 120 20.75 3.13 6.36
CA GLY A 120 20.17 1.86 6.81
C GLY A 120 18.89 2.08 7.59
N TYR A 121 17.84 1.36 7.22
CA TYR A 121 16.53 1.41 7.85
C TYR A 121 16.17 0.08 8.50
N GLU A 122 15.44 0.16 9.60
CA GLU A 122 14.79 -0.97 10.25
C GLU A 122 13.30 -0.71 10.32
N ILE A 123 12.51 -1.63 9.79
CA ILE A 123 11.05 -1.66 9.91
C ILE A 123 10.69 -2.78 10.87
N ARG A 124 10.00 -2.47 11.96
CA ARG A 124 9.46 -3.46 12.89
C ARG A 124 7.97 -3.58 12.68
N VAL A 125 7.48 -4.80 12.65
CA VAL A 125 6.07 -5.13 12.55
C VAL A 125 5.68 -6.06 13.69
N GLU A 126 4.55 -5.80 14.34
CA GLU A 126 3.98 -6.64 15.39
C GLU A 126 2.50 -6.90 15.13
N ASN A 127 2.10 -8.17 15.12
CA ASN A 127 0.69 -8.56 15.01
C ASN A 127 0.06 -8.73 16.40
N LEU A 128 -0.80 -7.79 16.82
CA LEU A 128 -1.58 -7.89 18.07
C LEU A 128 -3.00 -8.43 17.84
N LEU A 129 -3.34 -8.88 16.62
CA LEU A 129 -4.58 -9.59 16.37
C LEU A 129 -4.55 -10.96 17.03
N LEU A 130 -5.74 -11.51 17.28
CA LEU A 130 -5.92 -12.89 17.76
C LEU A 130 -5.81 -13.92 16.62
N VAL A 131 -5.60 -13.47 15.38
CA VAL A 131 -5.54 -14.29 14.17
C VAL A 131 -4.28 -13.96 13.38
N LYS A 132 -3.89 -14.87 12.49
CA LYS A 132 -2.80 -14.65 11.53
C LYS A 132 -3.10 -13.45 10.64
N ALA A 133 -2.07 -12.63 10.37
CA ALA A 133 -2.15 -11.47 9.50
C ALA A 133 -1.20 -11.63 8.30
N ASP A 134 -1.75 -11.59 7.09
CA ASP A 134 -0.97 -11.57 5.86
C ASP A 134 -0.78 -10.10 5.42
N LEU A 135 0.43 -9.58 5.62
CA LEU A 135 0.81 -8.17 5.41
C LEU A 135 1.68 -8.02 4.14
N LYS A 136 1.25 -7.15 3.23
CA LYS A 136 2.08 -6.61 2.15
C LYS A 136 2.77 -5.34 2.63
N LEU A 137 4.07 -5.43 2.86
CA LEU A 137 4.88 -4.30 3.28
C LEU A 137 5.60 -3.70 2.07
N HIS A 138 5.52 -2.38 1.91
CA HIS A 138 6.20 -1.64 0.85
C HIS A 138 7.14 -0.59 1.44
N ASP A 139 8.35 -0.49 0.92
CA ASP A 139 9.26 0.64 1.16
C ASP A 139 9.99 0.99 -0.13
N GLN A 140 10.90 1.95 -0.11
CA GLN A 140 11.65 2.34 -1.30
C GLN A 140 13.04 2.87 -0.96
N ILE A 141 13.97 2.64 -1.89
CA ILE A 141 15.23 3.37 -1.94
C ILE A 141 15.16 4.44 -3.04
N PRO A 142 15.97 5.51 -2.98
CA PRO A 142 15.91 6.58 -3.98
C PRO A 142 16.13 6.09 -5.42
N VAL A 143 15.54 6.78 -6.39
CA VAL A 143 15.79 6.55 -7.81
C VAL A 143 16.77 7.60 -8.31
N ALA A 144 17.86 7.17 -8.95
CA ALA A 144 18.81 8.09 -9.56
C ALA A 144 18.16 8.84 -10.74
N ARG A 145 18.24 10.17 -10.74
CA ARG A 145 17.74 11.03 -11.82
C ARG A 145 18.85 11.61 -12.71
N HIS A 146 20.09 11.23 -12.45
CA HIS A 146 21.26 11.65 -13.21
C HIS A 146 22.20 10.44 -13.38
N GLU A 147 22.80 10.30 -14.56
CA GLU A 147 23.62 9.13 -14.92
C GLU A 147 24.87 8.94 -14.02
N GLU A 148 25.40 10.05 -13.49
CA GLU A 148 26.54 10.02 -12.58
C GLU A 148 26.17 9.66 -11.14
N ILE A 149 24.88 9.55 -10.82
CA ILE A 149 24.39 9.11 -9.51
C ILE A 149 24.07 7.62 -9.59
N LYS A 150 24.68 6.82 -8.72
CA LYS A 150 24.36 5.39 -8.60
C LYS A 150 23.73 5.15 -7.25
N VAL A 151 22.56 4.53 -7.25
CA VAL A 151 21.88 4.07 -6.03
C VAL A 151 21.86 2.55 -6.05
N LYS A 152 22.24 1.92 -4.95
CA LYS A 152 22.27 0.46 -4.84
C LYS A 152 21.70 0.00 -3.51
N LEU A 153 20.91 -1.06 -3.55
CA LEU A 153 20.57 -1.84 -2.37
C LEU A 153 21.78 -2.68 -1.98
N GLU A 154 22.37 -2.41 -0.82
CA GLU A 154 23.61 -3.05 -0.36
C GLU A 154 23.32 -4.31 0.45
N ALA A 155 22.35 -4.21 1.37
CA ALA A 155 21.90 -5.32 2.20
C ALA A 155 20.39 -5.23 2.41
N CYS A 156 19.72 -6.37 2.49
CA CYS A 156 18.30 -6.43 2.81
C CYS A 156 17.96 -7.80 3.42
N GLU A 157 17.43 -7.80 4.64
CA GLU A 157 17.01 -8.99 5.35
C GLU A 157 15.65 -8.75 6.05
N PRO A 158 14.60 -9.53 5.74
CA PRO A 158 14.55 -10.52 4.67
C PRO A 158 14.71 -9.89 3.29
N LYS A 159 15.14 -10.68 2.30
CA LYS A 159 15.15 -10.25 0.90
C LYS A 159 13.73 -9.85 0.48
N PRO A 160 13.58 -8.76 -0.30
CA PRO A 160 12.27 -8.39 -0.81
C PRO A 160 11.78 -9.48 -1.76
N SER A 161 10.47 -9.72 -1.76
CA SER A 161 9.82 -10.59 -2.74
C SER A 161 9.90 -9.98 -4.15
N GLU A 162 9.97 -8.64 -4.23
CA GLU A 162 10.11 -7.89 -5.47
C GLU A 162 10.86 -6.57 -5.22
N GLN A 163 11.78 -6.22 -6.12
CA GLN A 163 12.30 -4.86 -6.27
C GLN A 163 11.97 -4.36 -7.67
N THR A 164 11.19 -3.29 -7.78
CA THR A 164 10.81 -2.72 -9.08
C THR A 164 11.92 -1.86 -9.68
N GLU A 165 11.81 -1.54 -10.96
CA GLU A 165 12.72 -0.59 -11.65
C GLU A 165 12.70 0.81 -11.01
N LEU A 166 11.62 1.16 -10.31
CA LEU A 166 11.48 2.41 -9.55
C LEU A 166 11.97 2.27 -8.11
N ASN A 167 12.75 1.23 -7.81
CA ASN A 167 13.33 0.99 -6.48
C ASN A 167 12.30 0.85 -5.35
N LEU A 168 11.08 0.44 -5.69
CA LEU A 168 10.09 0.01 -4.70
C LEU A 168 10.45 -1.40 -4.24
N LEU A 169 10.58 -1.59 -2.93
CA LEU A 169 10.83 -2.86 -2.27
C LEU A 169 9.51 -3.40 -1.72
N LYS A 170 9.18 -4.66 -2.00
CA LYS A 170 7.98 -5.32 -1.49
C LYS A 170 8.34 -6.55 -0.68
N TRP A 171 7.58 -6.80 0.38
CA TRP A 171 7.63 -8.03 1.15
C TRP A 171 6.21 -8.54 1.41
N GLU A 172 6.06 -9.85 1.44
CA GLU A 172 4.84 -10.53 1.90
C GLU A 172 5.17 -11.23 3.22
N LEU A 173 4.59 -10.73 4.31
CA LEU A 173 4.85 -11.17 5.67
C LEU A 173 3.59 -11.85 6.23
N SER A 174 3.64 -13.16 6.47
CA SER A 174 2.62 -13.87 7.22
C SER A 174 3.02 -13.87 8.69
N LEU A 175 2.21 -13.23 9.54
CA LEU A 175 2.49 -13.00 10.96
C LEU A 175 1.45 -13.73 11.81
N GLU A 176 1.89 -14.71 12.61
CA GLU A 176 1.03 -15.36 13.60
C GLU A 176 0.62 -14.38 14.73
N PRO A 177 -0.43 -14.70 15.52
CA PRO A 177 -0.80 -13.88 16.67
C PRO A 177 0.38 -13.62 17.60
N LYS A 178 0.59 -12.35 17.98
CA LYS A 178 1.71 -11.86 18.82
C LYS A 178 3.10 -11.96 18.17
N GLU A 179 3.18 -12.36 16.90
CA GLU A 179 4.46 -12.42 16.19
C GLU A 179 5.03 -11.03 15.95
N LYS A 180 6.36 -10.92 16.08
CA LYS A 180 7.14 -9.75 15.70
C LYS A 180 8.04 -10.13 14.54
N ARG A 181 8.11 -9.25 13.53
CA ARG A 181 9.04 -9.39 12.41
C ARG A 181 9.78 -8.10 12.19
N THR A 182 11.04 -8.21 11.78
CA THR A 182 11.89 -7.07 11.48
C THR A 182 12.39 -7.19 10.05
N VAL A 183 12.30 -6.10 9.31
CA VAL A 183 12.90 -5.92 7.98
C VAL A 183 13.98 -4.87 8.09
N ARG A 184 15.20 -5.20 7.67
CA ARG A 184 16.33 -4.26 7.61
C ARG A 184 16.82 -4.14 6.20
N PHE A 185 17.13 -2.93 5.77
CA PHE A 185 17.79 -2.72 4.50
C PHE A 185 18.75 -1.53 4.54
N ASP A 186 19.87 -1.68 3.85
CA ASP A 186 20.87 -0.66 3.64
C ASP A 186 20.95 -0.33 2.14
N PHE A 187 21.07 0.95 1.82
CA PHE A 187 21.38 1.38 0.46
C PHE A 187 22.50 2.42 0.44
N SER A 188 23.24 2.42 -0.66
CA SER A 188 24.27 3.41 -0.93
C SER A 188 23.86 4.38 -2.02
N VAL A 189 24.41 5.59 -1.94
CA VAL A 189 24.31 6.63 -2.96
C VAL A 189 25.71 7.13 -3.30
N ASP A 190 26.16 6.84 -4.51
CA ASP A 190 27.41 7.30 -5.07
C ASP A 190 27.19 8.47 -6.02
N SER A 191 27.88 9.58 -5.78
CA SER A 191 27.77 10.81 -6.60
C SER A 191 29.13 11.51 -6.77
N PRO A 192 29.33 12.36 -7.79
CA PRO A 192 30.52 13.22 -7.87
C PRO A 192 30.58 14.18 -6.68
N GLN A 193 31.79 14.50 -6.19
CA GLN A 193 31.97 15.35 -5.01
C GLN A 193 31.40 16.78 -5.17
N GLY A 194 31.48 17.35 -6.37
CA GLY A 194 30.97 18.69 -6.68
C GLY A 194 29.46 18.75 -6.95
N MET A 195 28.77 17.60 -6.95
CA MET A 195 27.35 17.53 -7.23
C MET A 195 26.53 17.59 -5.95
N GLU A 196 25.63 18.57 -5.87
CA GLU A 196 24.62 18.61 -4.83
C GLU A 196 23.55 17.54 -5.13
N VAL A 197 23.28 16.68 -4.14
CA VAL A 197 22.26 15.63 -4.24
C VAL A 197 21.20 15.92 -3.20
N VAL A 198 19.97 16.13 -3.66
CA VAL A 198 18.80 16.47 -2.82
C VAL A 198 17.84 15.29 -2.75
N GLY A 199 16.93 15.29 -1.76
CA GLY A 199 15.91 14.25 -1.60
C GLY A 199 16.42 12.96 -0.94
N LEU A 200 17.60 13.00 -0.34
CA LEU A 200 18.07 11.99 0.60
C LEU A 200 17.42 12.21 1.98
N PRO A 201 17.37 11.17 2.84
CA PRO A 201 16.85 11.30 4.20
C PRO A 201 17.52 12.38 5.05
#